data_AF-A0A0K6INP3-F1
#
_entry.id   AF-A0A0K6INP3-F1
#
_cell.length_a   1.000
_cell.length_b   1.000
_cell.length_c   1.000
_cell.angle_alpha   90.00
_cell.angle_beta   90.00
_cell.angle_gamma   90.00
#
_symmetry.space_group_name_H-M   'P 1'
#
loop_
_entity.id
_entity.type
_entity.pdbx_description
1 polymer ?
#
loop_
_entity_poly.entity_id
_entity_poly.type
_entity_poly.pdbx_seq_one_letter_code
_entity_poly.pdbx_strand_id
1 'polypeptide(L)' 'MIKKNLHIWDRLARGLIGIFVISFVLFNNGMIEDDIIAGLLIFFGVLNLISLATGWCPVYSIAGISSRPKEK' A
#
# COMPACT_ATOMS: atom_id res chain seq x y z
N MET A 1 15.68 -6.51 10.95
CA MET A 1 15.58 -6.95 9.54
C MET A 1 14.11 -7.16 9.22
N ILE A 2 13.51 -6.35 8.36
CA ILE A 2 12.09 -6.48 8.03
C ILE A 2 11.88 -7.78 7.24
N LYS A 3 11.07 -8.72 7.77
CA LYS A 3 10.76 -9.97 7.07
C LYS A 3 9.85 -9.66 5.88
N LYS A 4 10.34 -9.93 4.67
CA LYS A 4 9.55 -9.80 3.43
C LYS A 4 8.38 -10.76 3.48
N ASN A 5 7.17 -10.21 3.39
CA ASN A 5 5.93 -10.96 3.57
C ASN A 5 5.12 -11.04 2.26
N LEU A 6 5.47 -10.22 1.28
CA LEU A 6 4.76 -10.10 0.01
C LEU A 6 5.47 -10.81 -1.13
N HIS A 7 4.67 -11.44 -1.98
CA HIS A 7 5.08 -11.87 -3.32
C HIS A 7 5.34 -10.65 -4.22
N ILE A 8 6.10 -10.84 -5.30
CA ILE A 8 6.45 -9.75 -6.23
C ILE A 8 5.21 -9.15 -6.91
N TRP A 9 4.22 -9.98 -7.25
CA TRP A 9 2.96 -9.54 -7.86
C TRP A 9 2.09 -8.70 -6.91
N ASP A 10 1.92 -9.16 -5.67
CA ASP A 10 1.24 -8.39 -4.61
C ASP A 10 1.92 -7.04 -4.37
N ARG A 11 3.26 -7.04 -4.37
CA ARG A 11 4.07 -5.85 -4.15
C ARG A 11 3.88 -4.83 -5.29
N LEU A 12 3.88 -5.30 -6.53
CA LEU A 12 3.64 -4.45 -7.71
C LEU A 12 2.21 -3.92 -7.74
N ALA A 13 1.20 -4.77 -7.53
CA ALA A 13 -0.20 -4.37 -7.50
C ALA A 13 -0.44 -3.27 -6.47
N ARG A 14 0.07 -3.45 -5.24
CA ARG A 14 0.01 -2.42 -4.19
C ARG A 14 0.74 -1.15 -4.58
N GLY A 15 1.93 -1.27 -5.17
CA GLY A 15 2.66 -0.12 -5.71
C GLY A 15 1.84 0.71 -6.68
N LEU A 16 1.25 0.05 -7.69
CA LEU A 16 0.41 0.70 -8.70
C LEU A 16 -0.83 1.36 -8.08
N ILE A 17 -1.52 0.65 -7.17
CA ILE A 17 -2.68 1.20 -6.46
C ILE A 17 -2.27 2.42 -5.63
N GLY A 18 -1.14 2.35 -4.92
CA GLY A 18 -0.64 3.45 -4.09
C GLY A 18 -0.30 4.70 -4.91
N ILE A 19 0.40 4.53 -6.02
CA ILE A 19 0.70 5.62 -6.96
C ILE A 19 -0.60 6.21 -7.50
N PHE A 20 -1.51 5.38 -7.99
CA PHE A 20 -2.78 5.83 -8.56
C PHE A 20 -3.62 6.62 -7.56
N VAL A 21 -3.79 6.12 -6.33
CA VAL A 21 -4.58 6.78 -5.29
C VAL A 21 -3.97 8.12 -4.89
N ILE A 22 -2.65 8.19 -4.68
CA ILE A 22 -2.00 9.45 -4.31
C ILE A 22 -2.09 10.46 -5.46
N SER A 23 -1.78 10.04 -6.69
CA SER A 23 -1.92 10.89 -7.87
C SER A 23 -3.36 11.38 -8.02
N PHE A 24 -4.36 10.49 -7.83
CA PHE A 24 -5.76 10.85 -7.92
C PHE A 24 -6.13 11.95 -6.92
N VAL A 25 -5.75 11.81 -5.64
CA VAL A 25 -6.03 12.82 -4.62
C VAL A 25 -5.32 14.14 -4.91
N LEU A 26 -4.05 14.10 -5.33
CA LEU A 26 -3.27 15.32 -5.62
C LEU A 26 -3.75 16.07 -6.87
N PHE A 27 -4.11 15.36 -7.94
CA PHE A 27 -4.51 15.97 -9.20
C PHE A 27 -6.00 16.30 -9.29
N ASN A 28 -6.84 15.68 -8.45
CA ASN A 28 -8.29 15.94 -8.40
C ASN A 28 -8.67 16.57 -7.05
N ASN A 29 -7.82 17.48 -6.58
CA ASN A 29 -8.05 18.23 -5.36
C ASN A 29 -9.42 18.93 -5.48
N GLY A 30 -10.38 18.58 -4.62
CA GLY A 30 -11.76 19.07 -4.67
C GLY A 30 -12.82 18.12 -5.21
N MET A 31 -12.46 16.92 -5.73
CA MET A 31 -13.47 15.86 -5.95
C MET A 31 -13.85 15.14 -4.65
N ILE A 32 -12.96 15.16 -3.66
CA ILE A 32 -13.22 14.64 -2.33
C ILE A 32 -13.39 15.87 -1.43
N GLU A 33 -14.64 16.21 -1.12
CA GLU A 33 -14.96 17.34 -0.22
C GLU A 33 -14.66 17.04 1.24
N ASP A 34 -14.58 15.76 1.62
CA ASP A 34 -14.30 15.34 2.99
C ASP A 34 -12.79 15.17 3.23
N ASP A 35 -12.23 16.07 4.03
CA ASP A 35 -10.82 16.10 4.41
C ASP A 35 -10.36 14.81 5.12
N ILE A 36 -11.25 14.12 5.85
CA ILE A 36 -10.94 12.85 6.53
C ILE A 36 -10.73 11.76 5.49
N ILE A 37 -11.60 11.67 4.48
CA ILE A 37 -11.50 10.68 3.41
C ILE A 37 -10.24 10.94 2.57
N ALA A 38 -9.97 12.19 2.22
CA ALA A 38 -8.77 12.58 1.49
C ALA A 38 -7.50 12.19 2.26
N GLY A 39 -7.45 12.47 3.56
CA GLY A 39 -6.35 12.06 4.45
C GLY A 39 -6.17 10.55 4.54
N LEU A 40 -7.27 9.80 4.65
CA LEU A 40 -7.23 8.33 4.72
C LEU A 40 -6.71 7.71 3.42
N LEU A 41 -7.08 8.26 2.26
CA LEU A 41 -6.61 7.80 0.95
C LEU A 41 -5.12 8.06 0.77
N ILE A 42 -4.62 9.24 1.17
CA ILE A 42 -3.19 9.53 1.16
C ILE A 42 -2.44 8.56 2.08
N PHE A 43 -2.92 8.38 3.31
CA PHE A 43 -2.33 7.43 4.27
C PHE A 43 -2.30 6.01 3.71
N PHE A 44 -3.41 5.53 3.15
CA PHE A 44 -3.49 4.23 2.50
C PHE A 44 -2.52 4.11 1.32
N GLY A 45 -2.42 5.14 0.48
CA GLY A 45 -1.47 5.18 -0.63
C GLY A 45 -0.01 5.07 -0.16
N VAL A 46 0.35 5.81 0.89
CA VAL A 46 1.70 5.77 1.48
C VAL A 46 2.03 4.39 2.02
N LEU A 47 1.10 3.73 2.74
CA LEU A 47 1.31 2.36 3.23
C LEU A 47 1.55 1.36 2.09
N ASN A 48 0.86 1.54 0.96
CA ASN A 48 1.06 0.70 -0.22
C ASN A 48 2.40 0.98 -0.93
N LEU A 49 2.85 2.23 -0.97
CA LEU A 49 4.20 2.58 -1.45
C LEU A 49 5.30 2.02 -0.53
N ILE A 50 5.10 2.05 0.80
CA ILE A 50 6.02 1.40 1.75
C ILE A 50 6.08 -0.11 1.49
N SER A 51 4.93 -0.73 1.21
CA SER A 51 4.86 -2.14 0.82
C SER A 51 5.66 -2.41 -0.47
N LEU A 52 5.57 -1.49 -1.45
CA LEU A 52 6.37 -1.51 -2.66
C LEU A 52 7.86 -1.30 -2.39
N ALA A 53 8.29 -0.45 -1.46
CA ALA A 53 9.71 -0.20 -1.20
C ALA A 53 10.37 -1.34 -0.41
N THR A 54 9.66 -1.90 0.58
CA THR A 54 10.23 -2.83 1.56
C THR A 54 9.90 -4.31 1.27
N GLY A 55 8.85 -4.58 0.49
CA GLY A 55 8.30 -5.94 0.35
C GLY A 55 7.60 -6.42 1.63
N TRP A 56 7.24 -5.49 2.50
CA TRP A 56 6.58 -5.73 3.78
C TRP A 56 5.33 -4.87 3.89
N CYS A 57 4.19 -5.53 4.08
CA CYS A 57 2.94 -4.85 4.37
C CYS A 57 2.72 -4.90 5.88
N PRO A 58 2.65 -3.75 6.58
CA PRO A 58 2.45 -3.72 8.03
C PRO A 58 1.18 -4.46 8.46
N VAL A 59 0.09 -4.30 7.70
CA VAL A 59 -1.19 -4.99 7.98
C VAL A 59 -1.04 -6.50 7.94
N TYR A 60 -0.36 -7.04 6.92
CA TYR A 60 -0.12 -8.49 6.82
C TYR A 60 0.82 -8.99 7.92
N SER A 61 1.79 -8.17 8.33
CA SER A 61 2.68 -8.48 9.43
C SER A 61 1.96 -8.57 10.76
N ILE A 62 1.02 -7.66 11.03
CA ILE A 62 0.18 -7.65 12.24
C ILE A 62 -0.79 -8.83 12.22
N ALA A 63 -1.35 -9.14 11.05
CA ALA A 63 -2.28 -10.26 10.88
C ALA A 63 -1.60 -11.65 10.79
N GLY A 64 -0.26 -11.71 10.72
CA GLY A 64 0.47 -12.97 10.55
C GLY A 64 0.25 -13.65 9.18
N ILE A 65 -0.19 -12.90 8.17
CA ILE A 65 -0.53 -13.41 6.82
C ILE A 65 0.67 -13.24 5.90
N SER A 66 1.01 -14.25 5.11
CA SER A 66 2.05 -14.18 4.06
C SER A 66 1.47 -14.52 2.71
N SER A 67 1.68 -13.65 1.71
CA SER A 67 1.44 -13.98 0.31
C SER A 67 2.67 -14.52 -0.39
N ARG A 68 3.83 -14.55 0.29
CA ARG A 68 5.00 -15.29 -0.17
C ARG A 68 4.70 -16.80 -0.13
N PRO A 69 4.93 -17.55 -1.22
CA PRO A 69 4.88 -19.01 -1.16
C PRO A 69 5.88 -19.50 -0.11
N LYS A 70 5.51 -20.52 0.67
CA LYS A 70 6.45 -21.18 1.58
C LYS A 70 7.64 -21.65 0.75
N GLU A 71 8.82 -21.12 1.05
CA GLU A 71 10.09 -21.64 0.52
C GLU A 71 10.14 -23.11 0.95
N LYS A 72 10.18 -24.01 -0.04
CA LYS A 72 10.40 -25.44 0.20
C LYS A 72 11.87 -25.67 0.48
#